data_AF-A0AAD1TCQ1-F1
#
_entry.id   AF-A0AAD1TCQ1-F1
#
_cell.length_a   1.000
_cell.length_b   1.000
_cell.length_c   1.000
_cell.angle_alpha   90.00
_cell.angle_beta   90.00
_cell.angle_gamma   90.00
#
_symmetry.space_group_name_H-M   'P 1'
#
loop_
_entity.id
_entity.type
_entity.pdbx_description
1 polymer ?
#
loop_
_entity_poly.entity_id
_entity_poly.type
_entity_poly.pdbx_seq_one_letter_code
_entity_poly.pdbx_strand_id
1 'polypeptide(L)' 'RIRGDTLIEATMGPLMHHLCTVSDIFKDITILKFNDESFKEVKKWLDTHTECFDWSHTSKYITELYGG' A
#
# COMPACT_ATOMS: atom_id res chain seq x y z
N ARG A 1 -5.93 1.75 16.64
CA ARG A 1 -6.01 2.25 15.25
C ARG A 1 -5.74 3.74 15.29
N ILE A 2 -4.68 4.21 14.63
CA ILE A 2 -4.45 5.63 14.41
C ILE A 2 -5.34 6.06 13.25
N ARG A 3 -5.94 7.25 13.33
CA ARG A 3 -6.84 7.80 12.30
C ARG A 3 -6.48 9.25 12.03
N GLY A 4 -6.63 9.66 10.80
CA GLY A 4 -6.42 11.03 10.33
C GLY A 4 -6.81 11.13 8.86
N ASP A 5 -6.85 12.35 8.34
CA ASP A 5 -7.17 12.54 6.93
C ASP A 5 -5.96 12.25 6.03
N THR A 6 -4.75 12.55 6.50
CA THR A 6 -3.51 12.46 5.72
C THR A 6 -2.46 11.57 6.40
N LEU A 7 -1.80 10.72 5.60
CA LEU A 7 -0.62 9.94 5.97
C LEU A 7 0.57 10.35 5.09
N ILE A 8 1.72 10.61 5.72
CA ILE A 8 3.00 10.78 5.03
C ILE A 8 3.86 9.56 5.35
N GLU A 9 4.06 8.67 4.38
CA GLU A 9 4.88 7.48 4.55
C GLU A 9 6.30 7.72 4.04
N ALA A 10 7.26 7.76 4.98
CA ALA A 10 8.67 8.03 4.72
C ALA A 10 9.54 6.76 4.53
N THR A 11 8.98 5.59 4.84
CA THR A 11 9.73 4.32 4.92
C THR A 11 9.26 3.35 3.86
N MET A 12 9.53 3.63 2.58
CA MET A 12 9.28 2.65 1.53
C MET A 12 10.43 1.63 1.46
N GLY A 13 10.35 0.62 2.32
CA GLY A 13 10.87 -0.70 1.98
C GLY A 13 9.96 -1.39 0.94
N PRO A 14 10.29 -2.60 0.46
CA PRO A 14 9.53 -3.32 -0.58
C PRO A 14 8.12 -3.80 -0.14
N LEU A 15 7.64 -3.36 1.01
CA LEU A 15 6.47 -3.90 1.70
C LEU A 15 5.23 -3.06 1.39
N MET A 16 4.77 -3.16 0.14
CA MET A 16 3.54 -2.51 -0.37
C MET A 16 2.26 -2.90 0.39
N HIS A 17 2.26 -4.01 1.12
CA HIS A 17 1.06 -4.56 1.77
C HIS A 17 0.45 -3.62 2.83
N HIS A 18 1.27 -2.79 3.48
CA HIS A 18 0.77 -1.86 4.49
C HIS A 18 -0.11 -0.79 3.83
N LEU A 19 0.22 -0.36 2.60
CA LEU A 19 -0.53 0.65 1.85
C LEU A 19 -1.99 0.24 1.62
N CYS A 20 -2.25 -1.04 1.36
CA CYS A 20 -3.62 -1.57 1.24
C CYS A 20 -4.42 -1.45 2.55
N THR A 21 -3.74 -1.52 3.70
CA THR A 21 -4.42 -1.40 5.00
C THR A 21 -4.66 0.06 5.37
N VAL A 22 -3.71 0.95 5.04
CA VAL A 22 -3.84 2.38 5.36
C VAL A 22 -4.77 3.13 4.40
N SER A 23 -4.97 2.65 3.17
CA SER A 23 -5.95 3.21 2.23
C SER A 23 -7.39 3.15 2.74
N ASP A 24 -7.71 2.18 3.61
CA ASP A 24 -9.04 2.08 4.25
C ASP A 24 -9.21 3.04 5.44
N ILE A 25 -8.16 3.78 5.79
CA ILE A 25 -8.10 4.64 6.99
C ILE A 25 -7.89 6.10 6.59
N PHE A 26 -6.95 6.35 5.69
CA PHE A 26 -6.50 7.68 5.30
C PHE A 26 -7.02 8.02 3.90
N LYS A 27 -7.53 9.24 3.74
CA LYS A 27 -8.05 9.73 2.46
C LYS A 27 -6.94 10.17 1.52
N ASP A 28 -5.87 10.71 2.09
CA ASP A 28 -4.73 11.20 1.36
C ASP A 28 -3.46 10.53 1.87
N ILE A 29 -2.73 9.87 0.97
CA ILE A 29 -1.50 9.15 1.28
C ILE A 29 -0.39 9.73 0.40
N THR A 30 0.55 10.43 1.02
CA THR A 30 1.77 10.90 0.38
C THR A 30 2.91 9.93 0.68
N ILE A 31 3.46 9.34 -0.37
CA ILE A 31 4.57 8.40 -0.28
C ILE A 31 5.86 9.12 -0.65
N LEU A 32 6.81 9.17 0.28
CA LEU A 32 8.13 9.75 0.02
C LEU A 32 9.03 8.73 -0.67
N LYS A 33 9.58 9.15 -1.81
CA LYS A 33 10.44 8.35 -2.67
C LYS A 33 11.77 8.04 -1.99
N PHE A 34 12.01 6.77 -1.65
CA PHE A 34 13.32 6.32 -1.13
C PHE A 34 14.22 5.71 -2.22
N ASN A 35 13.66 4.96 -3.18
CA ASN A 35 14.38 4.43 -4.34
C ASN A 35 13.49 4.41 -5.61
N ASP A 36 14.12 4.32 -6.80
CA ASP A 36 13.41 4.35 -8.09
C ASP A 36 12.66 3.06 -8.42
N GLU A 37 13.11 1.90 -7.93
CA GLU A 37 12.55 0.59 -8.28
C GLU A 37 11.21 0.34 -7.58
N SER A 38 11.12 0.60 -6.29
CA SER A 38 9.88 0.44 -5.52
C SER A 38 8.80 1.40 -6.02
N PHE A 39 9.18 2.58 -6.50
CA PHE A 39 8.25 3.54 -7.09
C PHE A 39 7.67 3.09 -8.44
N LYS A 40 8.45 2.34 -9.25
CA LYS A 40 7.94 1.75 -10.50
C LYS A 40 6.84 0.74 -10.22
N GLU A 41 6.99 -0.08 -9.19
CA GLU A 41 5.96 -1.06 -8.81
C GLU A 41 4.70 -0.40 -8.23
N VAL A 42 4.84 0.66 -7.43
CA VAL A 42 3.68 1.49 -6.99
C VAL A 42 2.92 2.05 -8.19
N LYS A 43 3.64 2.60 -9.17
CA LYS A 43 3.02 3.18 -10.38
C LYS A 43 2.30 2.15 -11.22
N LYS A 44 2.93 1.00 -11.48
CA LYS A 44 2.27 -0.10 -12.19
C LYS A 44 0.97 -0.50 -11.46
N TRP A 45 0.99 -0.53 -10.12
CA TRP A 45 -0.17 -0.97 -9.33
C TRP A 45 -1.33 0.00 -9.47
N LEU A 46 -1.05 1.30 -9.45
CA LEU A 46 -2.04 2.34 -9.71
C LEU A 46 -2.58 2.31 -11.14
N ASP A 47 -1.71 2.06 -12.13
CA ASP A 47 -2.04 2.24 -13.54
C ASP A 47 -2.76 1.04 -14.18
N THR A 48 -2.39 -0.21 -13.84
CA THR A 48 -2.81 -1.36 -14.68
C THR A 48 -3.62 -2.44 -13.99
N HIS A 49 -3.60 -2.59 -12.66
CA HIS A 49 -4.24 -3.71 -11.92
C HIS A 49 -3.94 -5.14 -12.46
N THR A 50 -3.18 -5.31 -13.53
CA THR A 50 -3.04 -6.55 -14.33
C THR A 50 -1.60 -6.93 -14.61
N GLU A 51 -0.64 -6.00 -14.53
CA GLU A 51 0.80 -6.27 -14.67
C GLU A 51 1.58 -6.17 -13.36
N CYS A 52 0.86 -6.07 -12.24
CA CYS A 52 1.47 -6.01 -10.92
C CYS A 52 1.54 -7.36 -10.26
N PHE A 53 2.45 -7.49 -9.30
CA PHE A 53 2.43 -8.59 -8.36
C PHE A 53 1.02 -8.70 -7.76
N ASP A 54 0.40 -9.87 -7.91
CA ASP A 54 -0.95 -10.10 -7.41
C ASP A 54 -0.92 -10.15 -5.88
N TRP A 55 -1.30 -9.02 -5.27
CA TRP A 55 -1.37 -8.88 -3.82
C TRP A 55 -2.67 -9.44 -3.24
N SER A 56 -3.56 -10.05 -4.03
CA SER A 56 -4.83 -10.62 -3.55
C SER A 56 -4.62 -11.63 -2.41
N HIS A 57 -3.59 -12.46 -2.50
CA HIS A 57 -3.23 -13.42 -1.44
C HIS A 57 -2.83 -12.70 -0.15
N THR A 58 -2.03 -11.63 -0.24
CA THR A 58 -1.61 -10.84 0.92
C THR A 58 -2.77 -10.06 1.52
N SER A 59 -3.62 -9.47 0.68
CA SER A 59 -4.83 -8.76 1.11
C SER A 59 -5.78 -9.71 1.84
N LYS A 60 -5.99 -10.92 1.32
CA LYS A 60 -6.84 -11.94 1.97
C LYS A 60 -6.29 -12.35 3.33
N TYR A 61 -4.98 -12.61 3.41
CA TYR A 61 -4.31 -12.94 4.67
C TYR A 61 -4.44 -11.80 5.70
N ILE A 62 -4.28 -10.55 5.29
CA ILE A 62 -4.47 -9.38 6.17
C ILE A 62 -5.92 -9.29 6.65
N THR A 63 -6.92 -9.47 5.77
CA THR A 63 -8.34 -9.47 6.17
C THR A 63 -8.64 -10.57 7.19
N GLU A 64 -8.11 -11.77 7.02
CA GLU A 64 -8.26 -12.88 7.98
C GLU A 64 -7.58 -12.56 9.33
N LEU A 65 -6.42 -11.90 9.32
CA LEU A 65 -5.67 -11.53 10.52
C LEU A 65 -6.32 -10.41 11.33
N TYR A 66 -6.90 -9.42 10.65
CA TYR A 66 -7.56 -8.29 11.31
C TYR A 66 -9.05 -8.53 11.58
N GLY A 67 -9.53 -9.76 11.35
CA GLY A 67 -10.82 -10.25 11.82
C GLY A 67 -12.02 -9.73 11.02
N GLY A 68 -12.12 -10.18 9.77
CA GLY A 68 -13.33 -9.98 8.94
C GLY A 68 -14.64 -10.32 9.63
#